data_AF-A0A9W9GUH2-F1
#
_entry.id   AF-A0A9W9GUH2-F1
#
_cell.length_a   1.000
_cell.length_b   1.000
_cell.length_c   1.000
_cell.angle_alpha   90.00
_cell.angle_beta   90.00
_cell.angle_gamma   90.00
#
_symmetry.space_group_name_H-M   'P 1'
#
loop_
_entity.id
_entity.type
_entity.pdbx_description
1 polymer ?
#
loop_
_entity_poly.entity_id
_entity_poly.type
_entity_poly.pdbx_seq_one_letter_code
_entity_poly.pdbx_strand_id
1 'polypeptide(L)'
;MWRVPNELYVEPQQEHPCPQHPPPTVPRGLSTLSTDTADPLPSLEKDARAKIQGYKNQSLRYDTLLKSGLNAFLTWLPEAGRTSLARDVIETSSDRQLYDVFLNLFTGLAAPMKSRSKTPSVVESPHSKRQEHVDTVASTLDQPERRDPSFAAQLQLRDNYRCVITGQLNTDRWEHEGEPENVFYGPTEGTHIIPFAFASWQGVSGAPRDISSTWTVLYKCFPTLRQNLSVEEINTLRNGITLRDSVHTQFGKFTIALKPTGIKNEYEVKTYKRYPPADIAAIPSDRRVRFVPNTEYEIPSPAILDAHWRMCEIFNASAMGETIERHIQDWEELRGSGCAVVREDGSTDLASLLDIALWGETFYYTT
;
A
#
# COMPACT_ATOMS: atom_id res chain seq x y z
N MET A 1 79.99 35.45 21.95
CA MET A 1 78.57 35.34 21.56
C MET A 1 78.40 36.24 20.35
N TRP A 2 78.21 35.63 19.18
CA TRP A 2 78.58 36.23 17.89
C TRP A 2 77.39 36.87 17.15
N ARG A 3 77.69 38.06 16.61
CA ARG A 3 77.22 38.76 15.39
C ARG A 3 75.83 39.42 15.31
N VAL A 4 75.97 40.69 14.93
CA VAL A 4 75.03 41.70 14.42
C VAL A 4 74.78 41.45 12.88
N PRO A 5 74.05 42.32 12.16
CA PRO A 5 72.69 42.13 11.62
C PRO A 5 72.67 42.05 10.08
N ASN A 6 71.48 41.91 9.47
CA ASN A 6 71.02 42.83 8.41
C ASN A 6 69.67 42.41 7.84
N GLU A 7 68.90 43.45 7.48
CA GLU A 7 67.69 43.42 6.68
C GLU A 7 67.89 42.62 5.38
N LEU A 8 66.90 41.81 5.02
CA LEU A 8 66.76 41.27 3.68
C LEU A 8 65.39 41.64 3.12
N TYR A 9 65.50 42.39 2.02
CA TYR A 9 64.55 42.64 0.95
C TYR A 9 63.66 41.44 0.64
N VAL A 10 62.37 41.70 0.44
CA VAL A 10 61.37 40.72 -0.02
C VAL A 10 61.44 40.65 -1.55
N GLU A 11 61.98 39.55 -2.07
CA GLU A 11 61.85 39.17 -3.49
C GLU A 11 60.60 38.27 -3.69
N PRO A 12 59.93 38.38 -4.86
CA PRO A 12 58.65 37.73 -5.09
C PRO A 12 58.82 36.23 -5.37
N GLN A 13 58.07 35.40 -4.64
CA GLN A 13 58.00 33.96 -4.95
C GLN A 13 57.25 33.74 -6.25
N GLN A 14 57.91 33.04 -7.17
CA GLN A 14 57.36 32.50 -8.41
C GLN A 14 56.13 31.63 -8.13
N GLU A 15 55.02 31.95 -8.80
CA GLU A 15 53.85 31.07 -8.88
C GLU A 15 54.25 29.77 -9.60
N HIS A 16 54.29 28.67 -8.84
CA HIS A 16 54.33 27.33 -9.42
C HIS A 16 52.93 26.98 -9.96
N PRO A 17 52.81 26.51 -11.21
CA PRO A 17 51.51 26.21 -11.80
C PRO A 17 50.85 25.02 -11.09
N CYS A 18 49.56 25.22 -10.79
CA CYS A 18 48.64 24.21 -10.27
C CYS A 18 48.63 22.96 -11.16
N PRO A 19 48.63 21.72 -10.61
CA PRO A 19 48.53 20.51 -11.42
C PRO A 19 47.20 20.49 -12.19
N GLN A 20 47.28 20.49 -13.51
CA GLN A 20 46.11 20.40 -14.38
C GLN A 20 45.46 19.02 -14.24
N HIS A 21 44.23 18.98 -13.75
CA HIS A 21 43.37 17.82 -13.86
C HIS A 21 43.11 17.51 -15.35
N PRO A 22 43.15 16.23 -15.78
CA PRO A 22 42.77 15.88 -17.14
C PRO A 22 41.29 16.24 -17.38
N PRO A 23 40.92 16.65 -18.60
CA PRO A 23 39.55 17.01 -18.91
C PRO A 23 38.63 15.80 -18.71
N PRO A 24 37.38 16.00 -18.25
CA PRO A 24 36.44 14.92 -18.08
C PRO A 24 36.25 14.21 -19.42
N THR A 25 36.48 12.90 -19.41
CA THR A 25 36.19 11.99 -20.52
C THR A 25 34.71 12.09 -20.85
N VAL A 26 34.40 12.67 -22.01
CA VAL A 26 33.05 12.71 -22.56
C VAL A 26 32.59 11.27 -22.79
N PRO A 27 31.50 10.79 -22.16
CA PRO A 27 30.90 9.55 -22.59
C PRO A 27 30.39 9.73 -24.00
N ARG A 28 30.88 8.87 -24.91
CA ARG A 28 30.43 8.73 -26.29
C ARG A 28 28.90 8.83 -26.36
N GLY A 29 28.44 9.63 -27.33
CA GLY A 29 27.05 9.98 -27.54
C GLY A 29 26.10 8.80 -27.35
N LEU A 30 25.18 8.97 -26.40
CA LEU A 30 23.86 8.38 -26.49
C LEU A 30 23.23 8.97 -27.75
N SER A 31 23.18 8.15 -28.81
CA SER A 31 22.26 8.36 -29.92
C SER A 31 20.93 8.84 -29.35
N THR A 32 20.45 9.95 -29.88
CA THR A 32 19.08 10.43 -29.73
C THR A 32 18.15 9.27 -30.09
N LEU A 33 17.75 8.51 -29.07
CA LEU A 33 16.73 7.50 -29.17
C LEU A 33 15.46 8.25 -29.59
N SER A 34 14.99 7.84 -30.76
CA SER A 34 13.70 8.19 -31.32
C SER A 34 12.68 8.40 -30.22
N THR A 35 12.04 9.57 -30.22
CA THR A 35 10.83 9.80 -29.45
C THR A 35 9.77 8.90 -30.06
N ASP A 36 9.73 7.64 -29.64
CA ASP A 36 8.48 6.89 -29.64
C ASP A 36 7.54 7.74 -28.80
N THR A 37 6.62 8.42 -29.48
CA THR A 37 5.54 9.15 -28.85
C THR A 37 4.71 8.13 -28.09
N ALA A 38 5.07 7.88 -26.83
CA ALA A 38 4.27 7.06 -25.94
C ALA A 38 2.86 7.64 -25.95
N ASP A 39 1.87 6.82 -26.28
CA ASP A 39 0.49 7.28 -26.39
C ASP A 39 0.08 8.05 -25.13
N PRO A 40 -0.51 9.25 -25.26
CA PRO A 40 -0.96 10.02 -24.11
C PRO A 40 -1.91 9.20 -23.25
N LEU A 41 -1.81 9.33 -21.92
CA LEU A 41 -2.67 8.60 -20.98
C LEU A 41 -4.18 8.66 -21.34
N PRO A 42 -4.76 9.80 -21.77
CA PRO A 42 -6.17 9.84 -22.17
C PRO A 42 -6.51 8.88 -23.32
N SER A 43 -5.61 8.67 -24.28
CA SER A 43 -5.79 7.71 -25.38
C SER A 43 -5.71 6.29 -24.85
N LEU A 44 -4.67 5.98 -24.06
CA LEU A 44 -4.49 4.67 -23.44
C LEU A 44 -5.69 4.29 -22.56
N GLU A 45 -6.20 5.21 -21.75
CA GLU A 45 -7.39 4.96 -20.91
C GLU A 45 -8.63 4.71 -21.75
N LYS A 46 -8.84 5.47 -22.83
CA LYS A 46 -9.97 5.28 -23.72
C LYS A 46 -9.95 3.89 -24.35
N ASP A 47 -8.80 3.47 -24.88
CA ASP A 47 -8.64 2.19 -25.55
C ASP A 47 -8.75 1.02 -24.55
N ALA A 48 -8.14 1.16 -23.37
CA ALA A 48 -8.27 0.18 -22.30
C ALA A 48 -9.73 0.03 -21.84
N ARG A 49 -10.46 1.14 -21.67
CA ARG A 49 -11.90 1.11 -21.29
C ARG A 49 -12.77 0.50 -22.37
N ALA A 50 -12.51 0.79 -23.64
CA ALA A 50 -13.22 0.16 -24.75
C ALA A 50 -13.04 -1.36 -24.73
N LYS A 51 -11.83 -1.83 -24.46
CA LYS A 51 -11.53 -3.26 -24.32
C LYS A 51 -12.22 -3.91 -23.12
N ILE A 52 -12.17 -3.26 -21.95
CA ILE A 52 -12.90 -3.70 -20.75
C ILE A 52 -14.40 -3.80 -21.03
N GLN A 53 -14.97 -2.85 -21.77
CA GLN A 53 -16.38 -2.87 -22.12
C GLN A 53 -16.75 -4.07 -23.00
N GLY A 54 -15.86 -4.42 -23.93
CA GLY A 54 -16.00 -5.56 -24.85
C GLY A 54 -15.88 -6.93 -24.19
N TYR A 55 -15.36 -7.01 -22.96
CA TYR A 55 -15.19 -8.27 -22.22
C TYR A 55 -16.49 -9.06 -22.10
N LYS A 56 -16.45 -10.36 -22.44
CA LYS A 56 -17.57 -11.28 -22.27
C LYS A 56 -17.35 -12.14 -21.03
N ASN A 57 -18.39 -12.26 -20.21
CA ASN A 57 -18.35 -13.08 -19.01
C ASN A 57 -18.11 -14.55 -19.39
N GLN A 58 -17.13 -15.17 -18.74
CA GLN A 58 -16.65 -16.54 -18.95
C GLN A 58 -17.11 -17.48 -17.82
N SER A 59 -18.00 -17.03 -16.94
CA SER A 59 -18.46 -17.75 -15.74
C SER A 59 -17.33 -18.14 -14.79
N LEU A 60 -16.26 -17.35 -14.77
CA LEU A 60 -15.11 -17.55 -13.88
C LEU A 60 -15.38 -16.90 -12.51
N ARG A 61 -14.57 -17.25 -11.50
CA ARG A 61 -14.67 -16.67 -10.16
C ARG A 61 -14.43 -15.16 -10.23
N TYR A 62 -15.22 -14.35 -9.52
CA TYR A 62 -15.11 -12.87 -9.52
C TYR A 62 -15.30 -12.18 -10.87
N ASP A 63 -15.74 -12.90 -11.90
CA ASP A 63 -15.79 -12.36 -13.25
C ASP A 63 -16.77 -11.19 -13.42
N THR A 64 -17.83 -11.18 -12.61
CA THR A 64 -18.80 -10.08 -12.52
C THR A 64 -18.18 -8.78 -11.98
N LEU A 65 -17.05 -8.87 -11.26
CA LEU A 65 -16.35 -7.72 -10.71
C LEU A 65 -15.41 -7.07 -11.71
N LEU A 66 -14.94 -7.80 -12.73
CA LEU A 66 -13.85 -7.39 -13.64
C LEU A 66 -14.07 -5.99 -14.22
N LYS A 67 -15.23 -5.76 -14.84
CA LYS A 67 -15.53 -4.48 -15.50
C LYS A 67 -15.51 -3.33 -14.50
N SER A 68 -16.17 -3.49 -13.35
CA SER A 68 -16.22 -2.45 -12.32
C SER A 68 -14.84 -2.22 -11.68
N GLY A 69 -14.09 -3.30 -11.41
CA GLY A 69 -12.79 -3.26 -10.77
C GLY A 69 -11.73 -2.60 -11.64
N LEU A 70 -11.56 -3.04 -12.89
CA LEU A 70 -10.58 -2.44 -13.80
C LEU A 70 -10.91 -0.97 -14.11
N ASN A 71 -12.19 -0.63 -14.26
CA ASN A 71 -12.58 0.77 -14.44
C ASN A 71 -12.30 1.62 -13.19
N ALA A 72 -12.49 1.08 -11.99
CA ALA A 72 -12.15 1.77 -10.74
C ALA A 72 -10.63 2.00 -10.63
N PHE A 73 -9.81 0.98 -10.91
CA PHE A 73 -8.35 1.13 -10.95
C PHE A 73 -7.89 2.17 -11.97
N LEU A 74 -8.41 2.13 -13.21
CA LEU A 74 -8.11 3.13 -14.25
C LEU A 74 -8.60 4.54 -13.90
N THR A 75 -9.48 4.70 -12.92
CA THR A 75 -9.96 6.02 -12.50
C THR A 75 -9.13 6.58 -11.35
N TRP A 76 -8.77 5.72 -10.39
CA TRP A 76 -8.30 6.16 -9.08
C TRP A 76 -6.84 5.85 -8.77
N LEU A 77 -6.15 5.04 -9.58
CA LEU A 77 -4.70 4.90 -9.43
C LEU A 77 -3.96 6.22 -9.72
N PRO A 78 -2.75 6.42 -9.18
CA PRO A 78 -1.86 7.49 -9.61
C PRO A 78 -1.60 7.41 -11.12
N GLU A 79 -1.26 8.54 -11.74
CA GLU A 79 -1.07 8.62 -13.20
C GLU A 79 -0.17 7.52 -13.77
N ALA A 80 1.01 7.30 -13.17
CA ALA A 80 1.92 6.24 -13.59
C ALA A 80 1.31 4.82 -13.44
N GLY A 81 0.52 4.59 -12.39
CA GLY A 81 -0.22 3.34 -12.19
C GLY A 81 -1.32 3.13 -13.23
N ARG A 82 -2.09 4.18 -13.55
CA ARG A 82 -3.11 4.17 -14.60
C ARG A 82 -2.49 3.89 -15.97
N THR A 83 -1.40 4.57 -16.33
CA THR A 83 -0.65 4.32 -17.56
C THR A 83 -0.18 2.87 -17.64
N SER A 84 0.39 2.35 -16.56
CA SER A 84 0.86 0.96 -16.52
C SER A 84 -0.28 -0.05 -16.67
N LEU A 85 -1.43 0.21 -16.04
CA LEU A 85 -2.59 -0.67 -16.15
C LEU A 85 -3.23 -0.61 -17.55
N ALA A 86 -3.37 0.60 -18.11
CA ALA A 86 -3.97 0.77 -19.42
C ALA A 86 -3.20 -0.02 -20.50
N ARG A 87 -1.86 0.02 -20.45
CA ARG A 87 -1.00 -0.79 -21.33
C ARG A 87 -1.23 -2.29 -21.12
N ASP A 88 -1.21 -2.76 -19.88
CA ASP A 88 -1.45 -4.18 -19.59
C ASP A 88 -2.82 -4.65 -20.09
N VAL A 89 -3.85 -3.82 -20.01
CA VAL A 89 -5.18 -4.13 -20.59
C VAL A 89 -5.10 -4.18 -22.11
N ILE A 90 -4.54 -3.16 -22.76
CA ILE A 90 -4.43 -3.06 -24.22
C ILE A 90 -3.62 -4.22 -24.82
N GLU A 91 -2.57 -4.68 -24.14
CA GLU A 91 -1.68 -5.76 -24.61
C GLU A 91 -2.32 -7.15 -24.55
N THR A 92 -3.45 -7.34 -23.85
CA THR A 92 -4.12 -8.65 -23.80
C THR A 92 -4.61 -9.13 -25.18
N SER A 93 -4.55 -10.42 -25.47
CA SER A 93 -5.03 -10.98 -26.76
C SER A 93 -6.40 -11.66 -26.66
N SER A 94 -6.90 -11.87 -25.44
CA SER A 94 -8.15 -12.59 -25.19
C SER A 94 -8.85 -12.10 -23.92
N ASP A 95 -10.14 -12.40 -23.82
CA ASP A 95 -10.92 -12.19 -22.59
C ASP A 95 -10.28 -12.93 -21.41
N ARG A 96 -9.73 -14.13 -21.62
CA ARG A 96 -9.02 -14.85 -20.57
C ARG A 96 -7.83 -14.07 -20.01
N GLN A 97 -6.98 -13.51 -20.88
CA GLN A 97 -5.85 -12.69 -20.43
C GLN A 97 -6.30 -11.40 -19.74
N LEU A 98 -7.39 -10.78 -20.20
CA LEU A 98 -7.96 -9.61 -19.52
C LEU A 98 -8.47 -9.96 -18.12
N TYR A 99 -9.09 -11.13 -17.98
CA TYR A 99 -9.47 -11.68 -16.69
C TYR A 99 -8.25 -11.94 -15.79
N ASP A 100 -7.18 -12.52 -16.32
CA ASP A 100 -5.96 -12.77 -15.54
C ASP A 100 -5.29 -11.44 -15.09
N VAL A 101 -5.32 -10.37 -15.90
CA VAL A 101 -4.90 -9.02 -15.47
C VAL A 101 -5.73 -8.52 -14.29
N PHE A 102 -7.06 -8.65 -14.37
CA PHE A 102 -7.95 -8.27 -13.27
C PHE A 102 -7.66 -9.09 -12.01
N LEU A 103 -7.52 -10.41 -12.15
CA LEU A 103 -7.33 -11.30 -11.02
C LEU A 103 -5.96 -11.10 -10.36
N ASN A 104 -4.92 -10.77 -11.13
CA ASN A 104 -3.62 -10.35 -10.59
C ASN A 104 -3.72 -9.09 -9.71
N LEU A 105 -4.49 -8.08 -10.12
CA LEU A 105 -4.75 -6.90 -9.27
C LEU A 105 -5.61 -7.23 -8.06
N PHE A 106 -6.63 -8.06 -8.24
CA PHE A 106 -7.54 -8.44 -7.17
C PHE A 106 -6.80 -9.21 -6.07
N THR A 107 -6.02 -10.22 -6.45
CA THR A 107 -5.30 -11.09 -5.52
C THR A 107 -3.96 -10.52 -5.05
N GLY A 108 -3.25 -9.77 -5.89
CA GLY A 108 -1.93 -9.19 -5.56
C GLY A 108 -1.98 -7.79 -4.94
N LEU A 109 -3.14 -7.13 -4.88
CA LEU A 109 -3.26 -5.81 -4.26
C LEU A 109 -4.56 -5.65 -3.47
N ALA A 110 -5.72 -5.88 -4.08
CA ALA A 110 -7.01 -5.58 -3.44
C ALA A 110 -7.24 -6.44 -2.19
N ALA A 111 -7.08 -7.76 -2.29
CA ALA A 111 -7.26 -8.66 -1.16
C ALA A 111 -6.18 -8.50 -0.08
N PRO A 112 -4.86 -8.39 -0.40
CA PRO A 112 -3.82 -8.09 0.58
C PRO A 112 -4.08 -6.80 1.37
N MET A 113 -4.56 -5.74 0.73
CA MET A 113 -4.86 -4.47 1.39
C MET A 113 -5.98 -4.57 2.44
N LYS A 114 -6.85 -5.59 2.35
CA LYS A 114 -7.89 -5.85 3.37
C LYS A 114 -7.54 -6.98 4.33
N SER A 115 -6.45 -7.72 4.08
CA SER A 115 -6.05 -8.85 4.92
C SER A 115 -5.41 -8.40 6.24
N ARG A 116 -5.76 -9.09 7.33
CA ARG A 116 -5.27 -8.80 8.69
C ARG A 116 -4.10 -9.68 9.14
N SER A 117 -3.82 -10.79 8.45
CA SER A 117 -2.94 -11.85 9.01
C SER A 117 -2.02 -12.53 8.00
N LYS A 118 -2.52 -12.91 6.82
CA LYS A 118 -1.76 -13.62 5.79
C LYS A 118 -2.12 -13.06 4.42
N THR A 119 -1.12 -12.84 3.58
CA THR A 119 -1.34 -12.45 2.19
C THR A 119 -2.02 -13.61 1.45
N PRO A 120 -3.12 -13.38 0.72
CA PRO A 120 -3.71 -14.41 -0.12
C PRO A 120 -2.73 -14.81 -1.24
N SER A 121 -2.95 -15.98 -1.85
CA SER A 121 -2.16 -16.36 -3.02
C SER A 121 -2.44 -15.43 -4.19
N VAL A 122 -1.41 -15.17 -5.00
CA VAL A 122 -1.46 -14.16 -6.06
C VAL A 122 -1.49 -14.84 -7.42
N VAL A 123 -2.49 -14.51 -8.22
CA VAL A 123 -2.53 -14.96 -9.61
C VAL A 123 -1.46 -14.24 -10.41
N GLU A 124 -0.64 -15.00 -11.13
CA GLU A 124 0.44 -14.46 -11.94
C GLU A 124 -0.07 -13.51 -13.03
N SER A 125 0.72 -12.48 -13.32
CA SER A 125 0.42 -11.59 -14.44
C SER A 125 0.51 -12.36 -15.76
N PRO A 126 -0.43 -12.18 -16.71
CA PRO A 126 -0.36 -12.82 -18.03
C PRO A 126 0.78 -12.26 -18.91
N HIS A 127 1.39 -11.14 -18.50
CA HIS A 127 2.49 -10.50 -19.22
C HIS A 127 3.87 -10.95 -18.72
N SER A 128 4.71 -11.48 -19.60
CA SER A 128 6.04 -12.03 -19.26
C SER A 128 6.97 -11.00 -18.62
N LYS A 129 7.03 -9.76 -19.15
CA LYS A 129 7.82 -8.66 -18.57
C LYS A 129 7.44 -8.38 -17.11
N ARG A 130 6.17 -8.60 -16.74
CA ARG A 130 5.72 -8.43 -15.35
C ARG A 130 6.20 -9.56 -14.46
N GLN A 131 6.31 -10.78 -14.98
CA GLN A 131 6.86 -11.92 -14.26
C GLN A 131 8.36 -11.71 -13.99
N GLU A 132 9.13 -11.20 -14.96
CA GLU A 132 10.55 -10.83 -14.76
C GLU A 132 10.74 -9.75 -13.67
N HIS A 133 9.79 -8.81 -13.57
CA HIS A 133 9.79 -7.83 -12.49
C HIS A 133 9.52 -8.46 -11.12
N VAL A 134 8.73 -9.54 -11.03
CA VAL A 134 8.52 -10.28 -9.78
C VAL A 134 9.84 -10.88 -9.31
N ASP A 135 10.63 -11.46 -10.21
CA ASP A 135 11.95 -12.02 -9.87
C ASP A 135 12.92 -10.94 -9.42
N THR A 136 12.87 -9.76 -10.06
CA THR A 136 13.65 -8.59 -9.65
C THR A 136 13.27 -8.14 -8.24
N VAL A 137 11.97 -8.03 -7.93
CA VAL A 137 11.50 -7.67 -6.59
C VAL A 137 11.88 -8.75 -5.58
N ALA A 138 11.72 -10.04 -5.91
CA ALA A 138 12.08 -11.14 -5.03
C ALA A 138 13.54 -11.07 -4.56
N SER A 139 14.46 -10.63 -5.44
CA SER A 139 15.87 -10.44 -5.09
C SER A 139 16.14 -9.33 -4.06
N THR A 140 15.17 -8.44 -3.84
CA THR A 140 15.25 -7.35 -2.86
C THR A 140 14.56 -7.68 -1.53
N LEU A 141 13.76 -8.75 -1.47
CA LEU A 141 13.02 -9.14 -0.27
C LEU A 141 13.80 -10.23 0.47
N ASP A 142 14.52 -9.85 1.52
CA ASP A 142 15.41 -10.77 2.24
C ASP A 142 14.66 -11.62 3.27
N GLN A 143 14.14 -10.98 4.32
CA GLN A 143 13.52 -11.66 5.47
C GLN A 143 12.13 -11.12 5.79
N PRO A 144 11.22 -11.96 6.33
CA PRO A 144 9.94 -11.49 6.82
C PRO A 144 10.13 -10.64 8.08
N GLU A 145 9.25 -9.67 8.23
CA GLU A 145 9.12 -8.91 9.47
C GLU A 145 8.30 -9.66 10.51
N ARG A 146 8.60 -9.37 11.78
CA ARG A 146 7.80 -9.81 12.92
C ARG A 146 7.00 -8.64 13.46
N ARG A 147 5.92 -8.93 14.17
CA ARG A 147 5.16 -7.88 14.86
C ARG A 147 6.07 -7.26 15.91
N ASP A 148 6.36 -5.97 15.76
CA ASP A 148 7.12 -5.21 16.75
C ASP A 148 6.15 -4.74 17.86
N PRO A 149 6.29 -5.24 19.10
CA PRO A 149 5.44 -4.80 20.21
C PRO A 149 5.63 -3.31 20.55
N SER A 150 6.76 -2.70 20.21
CA SER A 150 7.03 -1.29 20.46
C SER A 150 6.37 -0.35 19.45
N PHE A 151 6.01 -0.86 18.26
CA PHE A 151 5.41 -0.05 17.19
C PHE A 151 4.13 0.66 17.65
N ALA A 152 3.19 -0.08 18.23
CA ALA A 152 1.93 0.50 18.71
C ALA A 152 2.16 1.54 19.84
N ALA A 153 3.11 1.28 20.75
CA ALA A 153 3.45 2.20 21.82
C ALA A 153 4.09 3.49 21.29
N GLN A 154 4.98 3.40 20.30
CA GLN A 154 5.60 4.56 19.66
C GLN A 154 4.59 5.40 18.86
N LEU A 155 3.62 4.76 18.19
CA LEU A 155 2.52 5.47 17.53
C LEU A 155 1.69 6.27 18.54
N GLN A 156 1.34 5.66 19.67
CA GLN A 156 0.60 6.34 20.72
C GLN A 156 1.39 7.53 21.27
N LEU A 157 2.71 7.39 21.50
CA LEU A 157 3.56 8.52 21.92
C LEU A 157 3.57 9.65 20.88
N ARG A 158 3.80 9.32 19.61
CA ARG A 158 3.79 10.30 18.51
C ARG A 158 2.47 11.05 18.42
N ASP A 159 1.36 10.32 18.53
CA ASP A 159 0.01 10.85 18.36
C ASP A 159 -0.57 11.40 19.68
N ASN A 160 0.27 11.57 20.71
CA ASN A 160 -0.11 12.04 22.05
C ASN A 160 -1.30 11.28 22.64
N TYR A 161 -1.28 9.96 22.50
CA TYR A 161 -2.30 9.01 22.93
C TYR A 161 -3.70 9.32 22.39
N ARG A 162 -3.80 10.01 21.24
CA ARG A 162 -5.07 10.41 20.67
C ARG A 162 -5.33 9.72 19.34
N CYS A 163 -6.61 9.48 19.07
CA CYS A 163 -7.06 9.17 17.73
C CYS A 163 -6.71 10.35 16.80
N VAL A 164 -5.91 10.13 15.77
CA VAL A 164 -5.48 11.20 14.85
C VAL A 164 -6.64 11.79 14.04
N ILE A 165 -7.77 11.08 13.95
CA ILE A 165 -8.96 11.54 13.23
C ILE A 165 -9.93 12.28 14.14
N THR A 166 -10.26 11.73 15.31
CA THR A 166 -11.32 12.27 16.19
C THR A 166 -10.78 13.13 17.33
N GLY A 167 -9.47 13.11 17.58
CA GLY A 167 -8.82 13.81 18.69
C GLY A 167 -9.10 13.20 20.07
N GLN A 168 -9.91 12.14 20.16
CA GLN A 168 -10.27 11.49 21.41
C GLN A 168 -9.03 10.87 22.06
N LEU A 169 -8.89 11.09 23.38
CA LEU A 169 -7.79 10.57 24.19
C LEU A 169 -7.99 9.08 24.48
N ASN A 170 -6.90 8.33 24.55
CA ASN A 170 -6.91 6.96 25.03
C ASN A 170 -7.50 6.88 26.45
N THR A 171 -8.34 5.88 26.72
CA THR A 171 -8.99 5.68 28.03
C THR A 171 -7.98 5.62 29.17
N ASP A 172 -6.98 4.75 29.10
CA ASP A 172 -5.99 4.56 30.18
C ASP A 172 -5.20 5.86 30.42
N ARG A 173 -4.94 6.61 29.34
CA ARG A 173 -4.27 7.92 29.45
C ARG A 173 -5.18 8.97 30.10
N TRP A 174 -6.46 8.99 29.78
CA TRP A 174 -7.44 9.89 30.40
C TRP A 174 -7.59 9.61 31.91
N GLU A 175 -7.64 8.35 32.31
CA GLU A 175 -7.65 7.94 33.72
C GLU A 175 -6.37 8.39 34.43
N HIS A 176 -5.20 8.16 33.82
CA HIS A 176 -3.91 8.58 34.36
C HIS A 176 -3.79 10.11 34.53
N GLU A 177 -4.47 10.90 33.70
CA GLU A 177 -4.49 12.37 33.78
C GLU A 177 -5.51 12.91 34.81
N GLY A 178 -6.16 12.03 35.57
CA GLY A 178 -7.11 12.42 36.63
C GLY A 178 -8.50 12.76 36.10
N GLU A 179 -8.93 12.06 35.05
CA GLU A 179 -10.29 12.14 34.51
C GLU A 179 -10.73 13.57 34.11
N PRO A 180 -9.95 14.28 33.28
CA PRO A 180 -10.23 15.68 32.96
C PRO A 180 -11.62 15.85 32.34
N GLU A 181 -12.37 16.80 32.87
CA GLU A 181 -13.68 17.20 32.36
C GLU A 181 -13.56 17.77 30.93
N ASN A 182 -14.60 17.56 30.11
CA ASN A 182 -14.69 18.05 28.72
C ASN A 182 -13.64 17.48 27.74
N VAL A 183 -12.93 16.41 28.12
CA VAL A 183 -12.06 15.66 27.20
C VAL A 183 -12.78 14.40 26.76
N PHE A 184 -13.10 14.29 25.46
CA PHE A 184 -13.61 13.04 24.92
C PHE A 184 -12.51 11.98 24.89
N TYR A 185 -12.84 10.76 25.31
CA TYR A 185 -11.92 9.64 25.39
C TYR A 185 -12.52 8.35 24.85
N GLY A 186 -11.68 7.32 24.67
CA GLY A 186 -12.07 5.97 24.31
C GLY A 186 -10.86 5.09 23.99
N PRO A 187 -11.07 3.77 23.79
CA PRO A 187 -10.00 2.86 23.43
C PRO A 187 -9.34 3.26 22.11
N THR A 188 -8.00 3.25 22.07
CA THR A 188 -7.22 3.56 20.86
C THR A 188 -6.21 2.48 20.55
N GLU A 189 -5.97 2.23 19.27
CA GLU A 189 -5.06 1.22 18.77
C GLU A 189 -4.10 1.84 17.75
N GLY A 190 -2.83 1.43 17.79
CA GLY A 190 -1.87 1.71 16.73
C GLY A 190 -2.11 0.76 15.57
N THR A 191 -2.28 1.29 14.36
CA THR A 191 -2.57 0.49 13.16
C THR A 191 -1.65 0.83 12.02
N HIS A 192 -1.36 -0.18 11.21
CA HIS A 192 -0.64 -0.03 9.94
C HIS A 192 -1.55 0.57 8.86
N ILE A 193 -1.00 1.41 7.99
CA ILE A 193 -1.71 1.99 6.83
C ILE A 193 -1.67 1.01 5.65
N ILE A 194 -0.48 0.54 5.28
CA ILE A 194 -0.29 -0.66 4.46
C ILE A 194 -0.21 -1.86 5.40
N PRO A 195 -1.09 -2.87 5.27
CA PRO A 195 -1.18 -3.96 6.24
C PRO A 195 0.12 -4.72 6.45
N PHE A 196 0.38 -5.12 7.71
CA PHE A 196 1.52 -5.97 8.08
C PHE A 196 1.61 -7.29 7.29
N ALA A 197 0.49 -7.79 6.74
CA ALA A 197 0.46 -8.97 5.88
C ALA A 197 1.47 -8.89 4.71
N PHE A 198 1.74 -7.69 4.18
CA PHE A 198 2.72 -7.48 3.11
C PHE A 198 4.15 -7.88 3.50
N ALA A 199 4.46 -7.92 4.79
CA ALA A 199 5.79 -8.20 5.30
C ALA A 199 5.87 -9.50 6.11
N SER A 200 4.78 -10.29 6.18
CA SER A 200 4.71 -11.48 7.02
C SER A 200 4.53 -12.75 6.21
N TRP A 201 5.50 -13.66 6.31
CA TRP A 201 5.44 -15.00 5.71
C TRP A 201 6.24 -16.02 6.53
N GLN A 202 6.03 -17.31 6.22
CA GLN A 202 6.77 -18.41 6.83
C GLN A 202 8.06 -18.70 6.06
N GLY A 203 9.15 -18.94 6.79
CA GLY A 203 10.48 -19.20 6.22
C GLY A 203 11.45 -18.04 6.50
N VAL A 204 12.75 -18.31 6.37
CA VAL A 204 13.83 -17.35 6.67
C VAL A 204 14.71 -17.04 5.45
N SER A 205 14.40 -17.61 4.28
CA SER A 205 15.20 -17.43 3.06
C SER A 205 14.31 -17.01 1.90
N GLY A 206 14.34 -15.72 1.57
CA GLY A 206 13.63 -15.13 0.45
C GLY A 206 12.12 -15.07 0.63
N ALA A 207 11.51 -14.08 -0.03
CA ALA A 207 10.06 -13.97 -0.07
C ALA A 207 9.44 -15.06 -0.98
N PRO A 208 8.35 -15.73 -0.55
CA PRO A 208 7.53 -16.54 -1.42
C PRO A 208 7.11 -15.76 -2.67
N ARG A 209 6.94 -16.45 -3.80
CA ARG A 209 6.57 -15.81 -5.07
C ARG A 209 5.31 -14.95 -4.97
N ASP A 210 4.35 -15.35 -4.14
CA ASP A 210 3.13 -14.58 -3.86
C ASP A 210 3.40 -13.25 -3.16
N ILE A 211 4.36 -13.22 -2.22
CA ILE A 211 4.77 -11.98 -1.54
C ILE A 211 5.49 -11.06 -2.52
N SER A 212 6.44 -11.60 -3.29
CA SER A 212 7.14 -10.83 -4.33
C SER A 212 6.17 -10.29 -5.39
N SER A 213 5.15 -11.08 -5.76
CA SER A 213 4.09 -10.66 -6.67
C SER A 213 3.23 -9.55 -6.06
N THR A 214 2.87 -9.67 -4.78
CA THR A 214 2.12 -8.64 -4.05
C THR A 214 2.87 -7.31 -4.03
N TRP A 215 4.15 -7.30 -3.68
CA TRP A 215 4.99 -6.10 -3.72
C TRP A 215 5.15 -5.55 -5.13
N THR A 216 5.30 -6.42 -6.13
CA THR A 216 5.39 -6.00 -7.54
C THR A 216 4.12 -5.29 -7.99
N VAL A 217 2.94 -5.83 -7.66
CA VAL A 217 1.65 -5.21 -7.99
C VAL A 217 1.47 -3.91 -7.21
N LEU A 218 1.81 -3.87 -5.91
CA LEU A 218 1.77 -2.66 -5.10
C LEU A 218 2.60 -1.54 -5.73
N TYR A 219 3.85 -1.81 -6.06
CA TYR A 219 4.74 -0.83 -6.66
C TYR A 219 4.38 -0.46 -8.11
N LYS A 220 3.77 -1.38 -8.86
CA LYS A 220 3.24 -1.05 -10.19
C LYS A 220 2.06 -0.08 -10.09
N CYS A 221 1.16 -0.31 -9.13
CA CYS A 221 -0.03 0.49 -8.93
C CYS A 221 0.29 1.83 -8.25
N PHE A 222 1.24 1.84 -7.31
CA PHE A 222 1.68 3.01 -6.55
C PHE A 222 3.21 3.17 -6.63
N PRO A 223 3.76 3.65 -7.78
CA PRO A 223 5.22 3.70 -7.99
C PRO A 223 6.00 4.49 -6.95
N THR A 224 5.40 5.54 -6.37
CA THR A 224 6.02 6.35 -5.32
C THR A 224 6.36 5.52 -4.07
N LEU A 225 5.63 4.42 -3.81
CA LEU A 225 5.91 3.55 -2.66
C LEU A 225 7.27 2.85 -2.74
N ARG A 226 7.84 2.64 -3.94
CA ARG A 226 9.17 2.02 -4.10
C ARG A 226 10.29 2.73 -3.34
N GLN A 227 10.13 4.02 -3.10
CA GLN A 227 11.11 4.87 -2.42
C GLN A 227 10.68 5.21 -0.98
N ASN A 228 9.53 4.70 -0.53
CA ASN A 228 8.89 5.14 0.70
C ASN A 228 8.50 4.00 1.64
N LEU A 229 8.47 2.76 1.15
CA LEU A 229 8.10 1.59 1.93
C LEU A 229 8.78 0.37 1.33
N SER A 230 9.66 -0.27 2.10
CA SER A 230 10.15 -1.64 1.89
C SER A 230 9.54 -2.60 2.91
N VAL A 231 9.92 -3.89 2.85
CA VAL A 231 9.49 -4.89 3.85
C VAL A 231 9.96 -4.50 5.24
N GLU A 232 11.22 -4.12 5.36
CA GLU A 232 11.87 -3.74 6.62
C GLU A 232 11.25 -2.45 7.21
N GLU A 233 10.67 -1.61 6.36
CA GLU A 233 10.01 -0.37 6.77
C GLU A 233 8.54 -0.57 7.21
N ILE A 234 7.98 -1.79 7.15
CA ILE A 234 6.56 -2.03 7.44
C ILE A 234 6.16 -1.57 8.85
N ASN A 235 7.06 -1.74 9.83
CA ASN A 235 6.86 -1.42 11.24
C ASN A 235 7.38 -0.02 11.60
N THR A 236 7.66 0.84 10.62
CA THR A 236 8.07 2.23 10.87
C THR A 236 6.85 3.13 11.11
N LEU A 237 7.03 4.20 11.90
CA LEU A 237 5.95 5.16 12.20
C LEU A 237 5.39 5.82 10.93
N ARG A 238 6.16 5.85 9.84
CA ARG A 238 5.73 6.32 8.52
C ARG A 238 4.56 5.51 7.96
N ASN A 239 4.44 4.23 8.33
CA ASN A 239 3.35 3.34 7.92
C ASN A 239 2.27 3.17 9.01
N GLY A 240 2.22 4.02 10.04
CA GLY A 240 1.28 3.81 11.13
C GLY A 240 0.58 5.06 11.66
N ILE A 241 -0.61 4.87 12.23
CA ILE A 241 -1.41 5.89 12.94
C ILE A 241 -2.15 5.32 14.14
N THR A 242 -2.40 6.17 15.14
CA THR A 242 -3.25 5.84 16.29
C THR A 242 -4.70 6.21 15.98
N LEU A 243 -5.60 5.24 16.13
CA LEU A 243 -7.04 5.41 15.85
C LEU A 243 -7.88 4.91 17.02
N ARG A 244 -9.03 5.55 17.24
CA ARG A 244 -10.09 4.99 18.11
C ARG A 244 -10.57 3.65 17.54
N ASP A 245 -10.85 2.66 18.38
CA ASP A 245 -11.33 1.30 18.01
C ASP A 245 -12.35 1.24 16.84
N SER A 246 -13.42 2.04 16.93
CA SER A 246 -14.47 2.17 15.90
C SER A 246 -13.91 2.73 14.59
N VAL A 247 -13.05 3.76 14.67
CA VAL A 247 -12.43 4.40 13.51
C VAL A 247 -11.40 3.46 12.88
N HIS A 248 -10.63 2.73 13.69
CA HIS A 248 -9.71 1.70 13.23
C HIS A 248 -10.45 0.60 12.46
N THR A 249 -11.59 0.15 12.98
CA THR A 249 -12.46 -0.81 12.28
C THR A 249 -12.89 -0.28 10.91
N GLN A 250 -13.35 0.96 10.83
CA GLN A 250 -13.75 1.59 9.57
C GLN A 250 -12.58 1.83 8.61
N PHE A 251 -11.40 2.16 9.15
CA PHE A 251 -10.18 2.37 8.38
C PHE A 251 -9.72 1.08 7.69
N GLY A 252 -9.75 -0.06 8.41
CA GLY A 252 -9.47 -1.39 7.83
C GLY A 252 -10.55 -1.86 6.85
N LYS A 253 -11.80 -1.38 7.00
CA LYS A 253 -12.89 -1.64 6.04
C LYS A 253 -12.86 -0.74 4.81
N PHE A 254 -11.95 0.25 4.77
CA PHE A 254 -11.84 1.26 3.72
C PHE A 254 -13.12 2.11 3.57
N THR A 255 -13.79 2.42 4.69
CA THR A 255 -14.98 3.27 4.75
C THR A 255 -14.69 4.67 5.27
N ILE A 256 -13.43 4.96 5.62
CA ILE A 256 -12.90 6.27 5.96
C ILE A 256 -11.47 6.39 5.42
N ALA A 257 -11.08 7.58 4.96
CA ALA A 257 -9.77 7.88 4.41
C ALA A 257 -9.28 9.28 4.79
N LEU A 258 -7.96 9.45 4.76
CA LEU A 258 -7.29 10.75 4.85
C LEU A 258 -6.91 11.20 3.44
N LYS A 259 -7.77 11.99 2.80
CA LYS A 259 -7.56 12.48 1.42
C LYS A 259 -6.58 13.65 1.44
N PRO A 260 -5.48 13.62 0.66
CA PRO A 260 -4.55 14.75 0.58
C PRO A 260 -5.25 16.04 0.20
N THR A 261 -4.83 17.13 0.85
CA THR A 261 -5.24 18.49 0.48
C THR A 261 -4.13 19.15 -0.34
N GLY A 262 -4.36 20.37 -0.82
CA GLY A 262 -3.29 21.18 -1.41
C GLY A 262 -2.27 21.70 -0.37
N ILE A 263 -2.49 21.44 0.93
CA ILE A 263 -1.66 21.89 2.04
C ILE A 263 -0.81 20.71 2.54
N LYS A 264 0.50 20.94 2.69
CA LYS A 264 1.45 19.92 3.12
C LYS A 264 1.05 19.34 4.49
N ASN A 265 1.01 18.01 4.56
CA ASN A 265 0.66 17.22 5.75
C ASN A 265 -0.74 17.47 6.31
N GLU A 266 -1.64 18.06 5.52
CA GLU A 266 -3.04 18.26 5.88
C GLU A 266 -3.94 17.40 4.98
N TYR A 267 -4.94 16.78 5.61
CA TYR A 267 -5.82 15.80 4.99
C TYR A 267 -7.28 16.12 5.30
N GLU A 268 -8.14 15.89 4.32
CA GLU A 268 -9.58 15.89 4.46
C GLU A 268 -10.04 14.49 4.91
N VAL A 269 -10.80 14.40 5.99
CA VAL A 269 -11.43 13.17 6.46
C VAL A 269 -12.61 12.85 5.56
N LYS A 270 -12.40 11.94 4.61
CA LYS A 270 -13.44 11.46 3.69
C LYS A 270 -14.08 10.18 4.25
N THR A 271 -15.39 10.20 4.40
CA THR A 271 -16.20 9.03 4.78
C THR A 271 -16.97 8.51 3.57
N TYR A 272 -17.19 7.21 3.49
CA TYR A 272 -17.93 6.58 2.38
C TYR A 272 -19.29 6.06 2.84
N LYS A 273 -20.12 5.57 1.89
CA LYS A 273 -21.52 5.19 2.11
C LYS A 273 -21.72 4.23 3.31
N ARG A 274 -20.77 3.35 3.56
CA ARG A 274 -20.83 2.34 4.64
C ARG A 274 -20.27 2.81 5.98
N TYR A 275 -19.82 4.06 6.09
CA TYR A 275 -19.38 4.63 7.36
C TYR A 275 -20.59 4.84 8.30
N PRO A 276 -20.54 4.39 9.56
CA PRO A 276 -21.69 4.47 10.48
C PRO A 276 -22.11 5.93 10.75
N PRO A 277 -23.40 6.29 10.56
CA PRO A 277 -23.88 7.65 10.83
C PRO A 277 -23.66 8.12 12.28
N ALA A 278 -23.76 7.20 13.24
CA ALA A 278 -23.56 7.50 14.66
C ALA A 278 -22.12 7.94 14.99
N ASP A 279 -21.13 7.47 14.22
CA ASP A 279 -19.72 7.80 14.45
C ASP A 279 -19.31 9.14 13.80
N ILE A 280 -20.14 9.71 12.91
CA ILE A 280 -19.83 10.98 12.21
C ILE A 280 -19.67 12.13 13.19
N ALA A 281 -20.43 12.15 14.29
CA ALA A 281 -20.37 13.20 15.28
C ALA A 281 -19.01 13.29 16.00
N ALA A 282 -18.22 12.21 15.99
CA ALA A 282 -16.87 12.19 16.56
C ALA A 282 -15.79 12.75 15.59
N ILE A 283 -16.11 12.93 14.31
CA ILE A 283 -15.18 13.51 13.32
C ILE A 283 -15.22 15.05 13.46
N PRO A 284 -14.06 15.74 13.36
CA PRO A 284 -14.00 17.20 13.33
C PRO A 284 -14.97 17.79 12.30
N SER A 285 -15.66 18.87 12.68
CA SER A 285 -16.70 19.48 11.83
C SER A 285 -16.15 20.04 10.52
N ASP A 286 -14.91 20.51 10.51
CA ASP A 286 -14.19 20.95 9.32
C ASP A 286 -13.60 19.79 8.49
N ARG A 287 -13.67 18.57 9.02
CA ARG A 287 -13.09 17.33 8.49
C ARG A 287 -11.60 17.47 8.17
N ARG A 288 -10.83 18.24 8.95
CA ARG A 288 -9.39 18.39 8.73
C ARG A 288 -8.58 17.67 9.77
N VAL A 289 -7.50 17.03 9.31
CA VAL A 289 -6.45 16.44 10.14
C VAL A 289 -5.11 16.95 9.63
N ARG A 290 -4.22 17.33 10.54
CA ARG A 290 -2.88 17.79 10.17
C ARG A 290 -1.82 17.10 11.00
N PHE A 291 -0.83 16.53 10.32
CA PHE A 291 0.36 15.98 10.97
C PHE A 291 1.44 17.05 11.05
N VAL A 292 1.83 17.40 12.27
CA VAL A 292 2.90 18.36 12.53
C VAL A 292 4.21 17.58 12.66
N PRO A 293 5.24 17.87 11.86
CA PRO A 293 6.55 17.23 12.00
C PRO A 293 7.10 17.39 13.41
N ASN A 294 7.63 16.31 13.97
CA ASN A 294 8.34 16.28 15.24
C ASN A 294 9.79 15.81 14.99
N THR A 295 10.76 16.32 15.73
CA THR A 295 12.16 15.87 15.69
C THR A 295 12.33 14.47 16.30
N GLU A 296 11.47 14.08 17.23
CA GLU A 296 11.56 12.80 17.95
C GLU A 296 10.84 11.65 17.23
N TYR A 297 9.77 11.95 16.51
CA TYR A 297 8.91 10.94 15.89
C TYR A 297 8.53 11.32 14.46
N GLU A 298 8.75 10.39 13.53
CA GLU A 298 8.36 10.57 12.13
C GLU A 298 6.84 10.57 11.96
N ILE A 299 6.35 11.49 11.14
CA ILE A 299 4.94 11.54 10.75
C ILE A 299 4.62 10.46 9.70
N PRO A 300 3.34 10.08 9.54
CA PRO A 300 2.92 9.17 8.48
C PRO A 300 3.37 9.66 7.10
N SER A 301 3.81 8.74 6.25
CA SER A 301 4.23 9.09 4.89
C SER A 301 3.04 9.53 4.04
N PRO A 302 3.09 10.71 3.39
CA PRO A 302 2.04 11.15 2.49
C PRO A 302 1.77 10.17 1.34
N ALA A 303 2.81 9.49 0.84
CA ALA A 303 2.66 8.51 -0.23
C ALA A 303 1.89 7.26 0.22
N ILE A 304 2.12 6.83 1.47
CA ILE A 304 1.42 5.68 2.07
C ILE A 304 -0.05 6.03 2.34
N LEU A 305 -0.32 7.23 2.86
CA LEU A 305 -1.69 7.74 3.04
C LEU A 305 -2.44 7.90 1.70
N ASP A 306 -1.79 8.41 0.66
CA ASP A 306 -2.37 8.51 -0.69
C ASP A 306 -2.75 7.13 -1.25
N ALA A 307 -1.90 6.12 -1.05
CA ALA A 307 -2.19 4.75 -1.47
C ALA A 307 -3.44 4.19 -0.76
N HIS A 308 -3.55 4.35 0.56
CA HIS A 308 -4.74 3.93 1.31
C HIS A 308 -6.01 4.66 0.87
N TRP A 309 -5.95 5.99 0.70
CA TRP A 309 -7.08 6.78 0.22
C TRP A 309 -7.55 6.33 -1.17
N ARG A 310 -6.62 6.13 -2.12
CA ARG A 310 -6.97 5.66 -3.47
C ARG A 310 -7.56 4.26 -3.45
N MET A 311 -7.07 3.37 -2.59
CA MET A 311 -7.69 2.06 -2.37
C MET A 311 -9.11 2.21 -1.82
N CYS A 312 -9.37 3.18 -0.93
CA CYS A 312 -10.74 3.49 -0.51
C CYS A 312 -11.61 3.92 -1.69
N GLU A 313 -11.14 4.79 -2.58
CA GLU A 313 -11.89 5.15 -3.79
C GLU A 313 -12.16 3.93 -4.68
N ILE A 314 -11.16 3.06 -4.90
CA ILE A 314 -11.28 1.86 -5.73
C ILE A 314 -12.32 0.89 -5.12
N PHE A 315 -12.25 0.64 -3.81
CA PHE A 315 -13.18 -0.26 -3.14
C PHE A 315 -14.61 0.28 -3.08
N ASN A 316 -14.80 1.60 -2.99
CA ASN A 316 -16.14 2.19 -2.94
C ASN A 316 -16.73 2.48 -4.33
N ALA A 317 -15.89 2.52 -5.39
CA ALA A 317 -16.32 2.60 -6.78
C ALA A 317 -16.53 1.21 -7.43
N SER A 318 -16.13 0.13 -6.77
CA SER A 318 -16.28 -1.24 -7.25
C SER A 318 -16.97 -2.13 -6.20
N ALA A 319 -17.43 -3.31 -6.59
CA ALA A 319 -17.95 -4.29 -5.63
C ALA A 319 -16.84 -5.21 -5.04
N MET A 320 -15.55 -4.91 -5.29
CA MET A 320 -14.43 -5.73 -4.80
C MET A 320 -14.32 -5.70 -3.28
N GLY A 321 -14.44 -4.51 -2.67
CA GLY A 321 -14.26 -4.34 -1.23
C GLY A 321 -15.27 -5.10 -0.40
N GLU A 322 -16.51 -5.21 -0.87
CA GLU A 322 -17.59 -5.99 -0.24
C GLU A 322 -17.44 -7.49 -0.47
N THR A 323 -16.95 -7.90 -1.65
CA THR A 323 -16.71 -9.31 -1.95
C THR A 323 -15.58 -9.86 -1.09
N ILE A 324 -14.47 -9.12 -0.97
CA ILE A 324 -13.34 -9.48 -0.09
C ILE A 324 -13.79 -9.56 1.37
N GLU A 325 -14.57 -8.58 1.83
CA GLU A 325 -15.07 -8.56 3.22
C GLU A 325 -15.91 -9.80 3.55
N ARG A 326 -16.81 -10.20 2.64
CA ARG A 326 -17.62 -11.42 2.81
C ARG A 326 -16.74 -12.64 2.95
N HIS A 327 -15.74 -12.83 2.08
CA HIS A 327 -14.84 -13.97 2.19
C HIS A 327 -14.05 -14.01 3.52
N ILE A 328 -13.60 -12.84 4.00
CA ILE A 328 -12.93 -12.76 5.30
C ILE A 328 -13.89 -13.15 6.43
N GLN A 329 -15.12 -12.63 6.40
CA GLN A 329 -16.14 -12.94 7.39
C GLN A 329 -16.52 -14.43 7.37
N ASP A 330 -16.80 -14.99 6.19
CA ASP A 330 -17.14 -16.40 6.02
C ASP A 330 -16.03 -17.30 6.58
N TRP A 331 -14.76 -16.93 6.37
CA TRP A 331 -13.61 -17.66 6.91
C TRP A 331 -13.45 -17.53 8.43
N GLU A 332 -13.69 -16.34 8.98
CA GLU A 332 -13.69 -16.11 10.44
C GLU A 332 -14.83 -16.88 11.11
N GLU A 333 -16.02 -16.91 10.51
CA GLU A 333 -17.16 -17.70 10.97
C GLU A 333 -16.83 -19.20 10.93
N LEU A 334 -16.23 -19.71 9.86
CA LEU A 334 -15.78 -21.12 9.78
C LEU A 334 -14.75 -21.46 10.86
N ARG A 335 -13.77 -20.59 11.14
CA ARG A 335 -12.76 -20.85 12.19
C ARG A 335 -13.31 -20.70 13.61
N GLY A 336 -14.17 -19.71 13.84
CA GLY A 336 -14.68 -19.36 15.17
C GLY A 336 -15.82 -20.26 15.67
N SER A 337 -16.59 -20.84 14.75
CA SER A 337 -17.78 -21.64 15.11
C SER A 337 -17.47 -23.09 15.48
N GLY A 338 -16.26 -23.59 15.22
CA GLY A 338 -16.00 -25.04 15.27
C GLY A 338 -16.87 -25.85 14.30
N CYS A 339 -17.64 -25.19 13.41
CA CYS A 339 -18.63 -25.79 12.50
C CYS A 339 -18.05 -26.21 11.14
N ALA A 340 -16.73 -26.33 11.00
CA ALA A 340 -16.16 -27.16 9.94
C ALA A 340 -16.38 -28.67 10.25
N VAL A 341 -17.58 -29.03 10.72
CA VAL A 341 -17.99 -30.42 10.93
C VAL A 341 -18.68 -30.85 9.66
N VAL A 342 -18.01 -31.71 8.90
CA VAL A 342 -18.64 -32.45 7.81
C VAL A 342 -19.75 -33.29 8.45
N ARG A 343 -21.00 -32.93 8.17
CA ARG A 343 -22.17 -33.66 8.66
C ARG A 343 -22.14 -35.08 8.11
N GLU A 344 -22.36 -36.06 8.98
CA GLU A 344 -22.41 -37.48 8.62
C GLU A 344 -23.51 -37.81 7.59
N ASP A 345 -24.54 -36.95 7.49
CA ASP A 345 -25.65 -37.07 6.53
C ASP A 345 -25.29 -36.65 5.09
N GLY A 346 -24.05 -36.19 4.85
CA GLY A 346 -23.59 -35.77 3.53
C GLY A 346 -24.18 -34.45 3.02
N SER A 347 -24.95 -33.73 3.85
CA SER A 347 -25.56 -32.44 3.46
C SER A 347 -24.61 -31.25 3.52
N THR A 348 -23.35 -31.47 3.90
CA THR A 348 -22.35 -30.41 3.95
C THR A 348 -21.95 -30.00 2.54
N ASP A 349 -22.11 -28.70 2.25
CA ASP A 349 -21.57 -28.13 1.03
C ASP A 349 -20.04 -28.01 1.13
N LEU A 350 -19.37 -29.13 0.84
CA LEU A 350 -17.93 -29.23 0.82
C LEU A 350 -17.31 -28.27 -0.22
N ALA A 351 -18.02 -27.96 -1.30
CA ALA A 351 -17.50 -27.06 -2.33
C ALA A 351 -17.39 -25.63 -1.78
N SER A 352 -18.42 -25.13 -1.09
CA SER A 352 -18.37 -23.83 -0.42
C SER A 352 -17.35 -23.79 0.72
N LEU A 353 -17.26 -24.86 1.52
CA LEU A 353 -16.29 -24.95 2.61
C LEU A 353 -14.84 -24.92 2.08
N LEU A 354 -14.56 -25.66 1.01
CA LEU A 354 -13.27 -25.63 0.32
C LEU A 354 -13.00 -24.29 -0.37
N ASP A 355 -14.01 -23.64 -0.96
CA ASP A 355 -13.85 -22.34 -1.63
C ASP A 355 -13.44 -21.23 -0.66
N ILE A 356 -13.98 -21.26 0.57
CA ILE A 356 -13.63 -20.34 1.65
C ILE A 356 -12.25 -20.71 2.23
N ALA A 357 -12.00 -22.00 2.49
CA ALA A 357 -10.74 -22.46 3.08
C ALA A 357 -9.53 -22.26 2.16
N LEU A 358 -9.70 -22.47 0.86
CA LEU A 358 -8.66 -22.33 -0.14
C LEU A 358 -8.53 -20.90 -0.68
N TRP A 359 -9.36 -19.95 -0.23
CA TRP A 359 -9.24 -18.54 -0.64
C TRP A 359 -7.89 -17.92 -0.22
N GLY A 360 -7.26 -18.43 0.84
CA GLY A 360 -5.91 -18.07 1.27
C GLY A 360 -4.78 -19.03 0.85
N GLU A 361 -5.11 -20.14 0.16
CA GLU A 361 -4.17 -21.27 -0.12
C GLU A 361 -4.26 -21.82 -1.57
N THR A 362 -5.01 -21.20 -2.48
CA THR A 362 -5.09 -21.65 -3.89
C THR A 362 -3.74 -21.35 -4.55
N PHE A 363 -2.81 -22.28 -4.85
CA PHE A 363 -2.95 -23.66 -5.32
C PHE A 363 -1.73 -24.53 -4.96
N TYR A 364 -1.91 -25.57 -4.15
CA TYR A 364 -1.19 -26.83 -4.36
C TYR A 364 -2.07 -27.73 -5.25
N TYR A 365 -1.44 -28.40 -6.22
CA TYR A 365 -2.00 -29.25 -7.28
C TYR A 365 -2.35 -28.58 -8.60
N THR A 366 -1.33 -28.45 -9.45
CA THR A 366 -1.41 -28.90 -10.85
C THR A 366 -0.16 -29.72 -11.18
N THR A 367 -0.37 -31.04 -11.25
CA THR A 367 0.51 -32.16 -11.67
C THR A 367 1.91 -32.25 -11.09
#